data_AF-A0A7S0LYA3-F1
#
_entry.id   AF-A0A7S0LYA3-F1
#
_cell.length_a   1.000
_cell.length_b   1.000
_cell.length_c   1.000
_cell.angle_alpha   90.00
_cell.angle_beta   90.00
_cell.angle_gamma   90.00
#
_symmetry.space_group_name_H-M   'P 1'
#
loop_
_entity.id
_entity.type
_entity.pdbx_description
1 polymer ?
#
loop_
_entity_poly.entity_id
_entity_poly.type
_entity_poly.pdbx_seq_one_letter_code
_entity_poly.pdbx_strand_id
1 'polypeptide(L)'
;VANVLDPVRLSLVCTGPAHIVQVVRWFTEASTHLSHGFITSADSQGRLRVVRVKNKFGFAREDLNGGYRDLMLSTLYEDITTGLRIIGEIQIQDTELFELKCQMHRLYTIQRAIGPDAI
;
A
#
# COMPACT_ATOMS: atom_id res chain seq x y z
N VAL A 1 5.58 -22.54 -6.62
CA VAL A 1 5.42 -21.81 -5.35
C VAL A 1 4.80 -20.46 -5.67
N ALA A 2 3.59 -20.19 -5.19
CA ALA A 2 2.93 -18.91 -5.42
C ALA A 2 3.44 -17.90 -4.37
N ASN A 3 4.34 -17.00 -4.77
CA ASN A 3 4.78 -15.90 -3.92
C ASN A 3 3.71 -14.82 -3.94
N VAL A 4 2.69 -14.95 -3.07
CA VAL A 4 1.69 -13.89 -2.86
C VAL A 4 2.39 -12.76 -2.10
N LEU A 5 2.55 -11.61 -2.76
CA LEU A 5 3.30 -10.47 -2.21
C LEU A 5 2.42 -9.52 -1.38
N ASP A 6 1.11 -9.72 -1.41
CA ASP A 6 0.07 -8.86 -0.85
C ASP A 6 -1.09 -9.64 -0.22
N PRO A 7 -0.85 -10.67 0.63
CA PRO A 7 -1.93 -11.46 1.23
C PRO A 7 -2.84 -10.61 2.15
N VAL A 8 -2.31 -9.50 2.65
CA VAL A 8 -3.06 -8.46 3.37
C VAL A 8 -2.83 -7.13 2.66
N ARG A 9 -3.91 -6.43 2.30
CA ARG A 9 -3.85 -5.11 1.69
C ARG A 9 -4.73 -4.12 2.44
N LEU A 10 -4.18 -2.94 2.72
CA LEU A 10 -4.89 -1.77 3.24
C LEU A 10 -4.82 -0.64 2.20
N SER A 11 -5.93 0.10 2.03
CA SER A 11 -5.94 1.34 1.26
C SER A 11 -6.27 2.51 2.17
N LEU A 12 -5.42 3.53 2.17
CA LEU A 12 -5.62 4.78 2.88
C LEU A 12 -5.81 5.88 1.85
N VAL A 13 -6.93 6.60 1.95
CA VAL A 13 -7.27 7.70 1.05
C VAL A 13 -7.09 9.01 1.81
N CYS A 14 -6.31 9.91 1.24
CA CYS A 14 -5.94 11.18 1.86
C CYS A 14 -6.41 12.35 1.00
N THR A 15 -6.67 13.49 1.63
CA THR A 15 -7.02 14.74 0.95
C THR A 15 -5.76 15.54 0.66
N GLY A 16 -5.11 15.25 -0.47
CA GLY A 16 -3.94 15.99 -0.94
C GLY A 16 -2.59 15.36 -0.59
N PRO A 17 -1.51 15.73 -1.32
CA PRO A 17 -0.18 15.15 -1.17
C PRO A 17 0.46 15.34 0.22
N ALA A 18 0.15 16.44 0.91
CA ALA A 18 0.71 16.73 2.23
C ALA A 18 0.31 15.67 3.26
N HIS A 19 -0.97 15.27 3.27
CA HIS A 19 -1.47 14.21 4.15
C HIS A 19 -0.89 12.84 3.78
N ILE A 20 -0.68 12.56 2.49
CA ILE A 20 -0.01 11.32 2.06
C ILE A 20 1.39 11.23 2.65
N VAL A 21 2.19 12.30 2.53
CA VAL A 21 3.53 12.35 3.11
C VAL A 21 3.49 12.20 4.64
N GLN A 22 2.51 12.81 5.30
CA GLN A 22 2.33 12.69 6.74
C GLN A 22 2.03 11.25 7.19
N VAL A 23 1.11 10.55 6.50
CA VAL A 23 0.79 9.15 6.80
C VAL A 23 2.01 8.26 6.60
N VAL A 24 2.77 8.47 5.52
CA VAL A 24 4.02 7.73 5.28
C VAL A 24 5.00 7.93 6.42
N ARG A 25 5.17 9.18 6.87
CA ARG A 25 6.04 9.51 8.01
C ARG A 25 5.65 8.73 9.26
N TRP A 26 4.36 8.67 9.60
CA TRP A 26 3.89 7.89 10.74
C TRP A 26 4.34 6.42 10.67
N PHE A 27 4.18 5.76 9.52
CA PHE A 27 4.61 4.37 9.36
C PHE A 27 6.13 4.20 9.39
N THR A 28 6.88 5.12 8.79
CA THR A 28 8.35 5.05 8.79
C THR A 28 8.94 5.34 10.16
N GLU A 29 8.43 6.34 10.87
CA GLU A 29 8.88 6.70 12.23
C GLU A 29 8.51 5.61 13.24
N ALA A 30 7.30 5.06 13.13
CA ALA A 30 6.92 3.87 13.90
C ALA A 30 7.84 2.68 13.64
N SER A 31 8.37 2.54 12.42
CA SER A 31 9.31 1.45 12.10
C SER A 31 10.68 1.66 12.73
N THR A 32 11.13 2.92 12.91
CA THR A 32 12.46 3.26 13.44
C THR A 32 12.50 3.37 14.96
N HIS A 33 11.43 3.86 15.60
CA HIS A 33 11.43 4.18 17.04
C HIS A 33 10.98 3.03 17.96
N LEU A 34 10.69 1.85 17.43
CA LEU A 34 10.11 0.76 18.21
C LEU A 34 11.11 -0.39 18.42
N SER A 35 11.82 -0.31 19.54
CA SER A 35 12.30 -1.47 20.31
C SER A 35 11.15 -2.26 20.94
N HIS A 36 9.93 -1.70 20.97
CA HIS A 36 8.68 -2.35 21.40
C HIS A 36 7.55 -2.04 20.39
N GLY A 37 7.00 -3.04 19.71
CA GLY A 37 6.20 -2.93 18.48
C GLY A 37 4.92 -2.07 18.50
N PHE A 38 4.42 -1.76 17.29
CA PHE A 38 3.34 -0.81 16.97
C PHE A 38 1.92 -1.27 17.36
N ILE A 39 1.74 -2.55 17.66
CA ILE A 39 0.44 -3.12 17.98
C ILE A 39 0.59 -3.98 19.24
N THR A 40 0.32 -3.37 20.38
CA THR A 40 -0.04 -4.11 21.59
C THR A 40 -1.56 -4.19 21.60
N SER A 41 -2.13 -5.22 20.98
CA SER A 41 -3.43 -5.67 21.49
C SER A 41 -3.17 -6.24 22.89
N ALA A 42 -4.15 -6.24 23.79
CA ALA A 42 -3.96 -6.73 25.15
C ALA A 42 -3.34 -8.16 25.21
N ASP A 43 -3.49 -8.94 24.13
CA ASP A 43 -3.08 -10.33 24.02
C ASP A 43 -1.95 -10.59 22.99
N SER A 44 -1.47 -9.57 22.25
CA SER A 44 -0.42 -9.77 21.24
C SER A 44 0.65 -8.67 21.24
N GLN A 45 1.91 -9.10 21.25
CA GLN A 45 3.07 -8.22 21.07
C GLN A 45 3.47 -8.23 19.58
N GLY A 46 2.74 -7.46 18.78
CA GLY A 46 2.97 -7.35 17.35
C GLY A 46 3.94 -6.23 16.98
N ARG A 47 4.91 -6.52 16.11
CA ARG A 47 5.79 -5.52 15.49
C ARG A 47 5.46 -5.36 14.02
N LEU A 48 5.05 -4.15 13.63
CA LEU A 48 4.91 -3.77 12.23
C LEU A 48 6.13 -2.96 11.79
N ARG A 49 6.75 -3.32 10.68
CA ARG A 49 7.84 -2.56 10.05
C ARG A 49 7.59 -2.33 8.57
N VAL A 50 7.90 -1.13 8.10
CA VAL A 50 7.98 -0.85 6.66
C VAL A 50 9.26 -1.47 6.12
N VAL A 51 9.14 -2.37 5.15
CA VAL A 51 10.27 -3.06 4.51
C VAL A 51 10.61 -2.50 3.14
N ARG A 52 9.65 -1.85 2.47
CA ARG A 52 9.85 -1.24 1.16
C ARG A 52 8.88 -0.09 0.97
N VAL A 53 9.36 0.99 0.36
CA VAL A 53 8.53 2.09 -0.12
C VAL A 53 8.63 2.12 -1.64
N LYS A 54 7.48 2.09 -2.32
CA LYS A 54 7.39 2.30 -3.76
C LYS A 54 6.60 3.58 -4.00
N ASN A 55 7.34 4.62 -4.40
CA ASN A 55 6.77 5.90 -4.79
C ASN A 55 6.47 5.87 -6.30
N LYS A 56 5.21 6.04 -6.69
CA LYS A 56 4.80 6.20 -8.09
C LYS A 56 4.28 7.61 -8.40
N PHE A 57 4.55 8.59 -7.53
CA PHE A 57 4.40 9.99 -7.91
C PHE A 57 5.46 10.30 -8.98
N GLY A 58 5.03 10.46 -10.23
CA GLY A 58 5.90 10.90 -11.33
C GLY A 58 6.44 12.31 -11.06
N PHE A 59 7.71 12.54 -11.38
CA PHE A 59 8.39 13.84 -11.18
C PHE A 59 8.07 14.88 -12.27
N ALA A 60 7.38 14.51 -13.36
CA ALA A 60 7.15 15.39 -14.49
C ALA A 60 5.68 15.37 -14.94
N ARG A 61 5.20 16.53 -15.42
CA ARG A 61 3.86 16.72 -15.99
C ARG A 61 3.58 15.85 -17.22
N GLU A 62 4.59 15.22 -17.83
CA GLU A 62 4.52 14.68 -19.19
C GLU A 62 4.65 13.15 -19.31
N ASP A 63 5.12 12.42 -18.28
CA ASP A 63 5.23 10.95 -18.32
C ASP A 63 4.05 10.24 -17.61
N LEU A 64 2.82 10.55 -18.03
CA LEU A 64 1.60 9.94 -17.49
C LEU A 64 0.83 9.12 -18.51
N ASN A 65 1.53 8.34 -19.32
CA ASN A 65 0.92 7.21 -20.00
C ASN A 65 0.63 6.09 -18.96
N GLY A 66 -0.38 6.28 -18.11
CA GLY A 66 -0.80 5.25 -17.15
C GLY A 66 -1.50 5.69 -15.87
N GLY A 67 -1.64 7.00 -15.58
CA GLY A 67 -2.70 7.51 -14.69
C GLY A 67 -2.67 7.19 -13.18
N TYR A 68 -1.70 6.47 -12.62
CA TYR A 68 -1.71 6.14 -11.18
C TYR A 68 -0.64 6.91 -10.41
N ARG A 69 -1.07 7.74 -9.45
CA ARG A 69 -0.18 8.29 -8.41
C ARG A 69 -0.54 7.70 -7.05
N ASP A 70 0.12 6.61 -6.70
CA ASP A 70 0.01 5.98 -5.41
C ASP A 70 1.39 5.81 -4.77
N LEU A 71 1.41 5.89 -3.44
CA LEU A 71 2.56 5.52 -2.65
C LEU A 71 2.24 4.22 -1.94
N MET A 72 3.08 3.21 -2.15
CA MET A 72 2.86 1.89 -1.60
C MET A 72 3.93 1.56 -0.57
N LEU A 73 3.51 1.16 0.61
CA LEU A 73 4.37 0.66 1.67
C LEU A 73 4.22 -0.86 1.71
N SER A 74 5.28 -1.59 1.45
CA SER A 74 5.33 -3.01 1.83
C SER A 74 5.74 -3.07 3.30
N THR A 75 4.98 -3.82 4.07
CA THR A 75 5.14 -3.97 5.51
C THR A 75 5.36 -5.43 5.87
N LEU A 76 6.07 -5.66 6.97
CA LEU A 76 6.15 -6.96 7.61
C LEU A 76 5.61 -6.81 9.02
N TYR A 77 4.56 -7.57 9.31
CA TYR A 77 4.07 -7.79 10.65
C TYR A 77 4.72 -9.05 11.22
N GLU A 78 5.26 -8.96 12.43
CA GLU A 78 5.83 -10.07 13.18
C GLU A 78 5.12 -10.14 14.54
N ASP A 79 4.44 -11.25 14.83
CA ASP A 79 3.93 -11.53 16.18
C ASP A 79 5.04 -12.20 17.00
N ILE A 80 5.47 -11.53 18.06
CA ILE A 80 6.57 -12.00 18.91
C ILE A 80 6.17 -13.27 19.67
N THR A 81 4.89 -13.40 20.03
CA THR A 81 4.40 -14.52 20.84
C THR A 81 4.33 -15.82 20.03
N THR A 82 3.77 -15.76 18.83
CA THR A 82 3.58 -16.95 17.98
C THR A 82 4.70 -17.17 16.96
N GLY A 83 5.57 -16.18 16.75
CA GLY A 83 6.58 -16.19 15.69
C GLY A 83 6.01 -15.99 14.27
N LEU A 84 4.71 -15.74 14.15
CA LEU A 84 4.03 -15.55 12.86
C LEU A 84 4.58 -14.31 12.15
N ARG A 85 4.79 -14.42 10.83
CA ARG A 85 5.23 -13.32 9.98
C ARG A 85 4.30 -13.16 8.79
N ILE A 86 3.77 -11.95 8.61
CA ILE A 86 2.83 -11.63 7.53
C ILE A 86 3.35 -10.43 6.76
N ILE A 87 3.43 -10.56 5.44
CA ILE A 87 3.70 -9.44 4.55
C ILE A 87 2.38 -8.74 4.24
N GLY A 88 2.37 -7.41 4.36
CA GLY A 88 1.22 -6.59 4.02
C GLY A 88 1.59 -5.47 3.05
N GLU A 89 0.61 -4.99 2.28
CA GLU A 89 0.74 -3.82 1.42
C GLU A 89 -0.21 -2.72 1.89
N ILE A 90 0.32 -1.51 2.11
CA ILE A 90 -0.47 -0.31 2.39
C ILE A 90 -0.37 0.60 1.16
N GLN A 91 -1.50 0.84 0.50
CA GLN A 91 -1.61 1.76 -0.62
C GLN A 91 -2.16 3.10 -0.11
N ILE A 92 -1.34 4.15 -0.18
CA ILE A 92 -1.72 5.50 0.23
C ILE A 92 -1.99 6.31 -1.03
N GLN A 93 -3.19 6.88 -1.11
CA GLN A 93 -3.76 7.39 -2.35
C GLN A 93 -4.35 8.77 -2.13
N ASP A 94 -4.29 9.59 -3.16
CA ASP A 94 -4.99 10.87 -3.17
C ASP A 94 -6.48 10.64 -3.50
N THR A 95 -7.37 11.38 -2.85
CA THR A 95 -8.83 11.26 -3.04
C THR A 95 -9.23 11.49 -4.49
N GLU A 96 -8.66 12.50 -5.16
CA GLU A 96 -9.00 12.83 -6.55
C GLU A 96 -8.59 11.71 -7.53
N LEU A 97 -7.49 11.02 -7.22
CA LEU A 97 -6.94 9.95 -8.05
C LEU A 97 -7.50 8.56 -7.69
N PHE A 98 -7.98 8.39 -6.47
CA PHE A 98 -8.56 7.15 -5.99
C PHE A 98 -9.82 6.79 -6.80
N GLU A 99 -10.69 7.77 -7.07
CA GLU A 99 -11.90 7.55 -7.86
C GLU A 99 -11.58 7.09 -9.28
N LEU A 100 -10.64 7.78 -9.94
CA LEU A 100 -10.16 7.40 -11.27
C LEU A 100 -9.55 5.99 -11.25
N LYS A 101 -8.78 5.64 -10.21
CA LYS A 101 -8.20 4.30 -10.06
C LYS A 101 -9.26 3.23 -9.92
N CYS A 102 -10.30 3.46 -9.12
CA CYS A 102 -11.41 2.52 -8.98
C CYS A 102 -12.14 2.29 -10.31
N GLN A 103 -12.36 3.34 -11.09
CA GLN A 103 -12.97 3.22 -12.43
C GLN A 103 -12.07 2.46 -13.40
N MET A 104 -10.77 2.75 -13.43
CA MET A 104 -9.82 2.07 -14.30
C MET A 104 -9.63 0.59 -13.92
N HIS A 105 -9.62 0.27 -12.64
CA HIS A 105 -9.55 -1.12 -12.18
C HIS A 105 -10.78 -1.94 -12.62
N ARG A 106 -11.98 -1.34 -12.58
CA ARG A 106 -13.20 -1.97 -13.11
C ARG A 106 -13.08 -2.25 -14.61
N LEU A 107 -12.61 -1.25 -15.37
CA LEU A 107 -12.39 -1.39 -16.82
C LEU A 107 -11.34 -2.45 -17.16
N TYR A 108 -10.23 -2.49 -16.43
CA TYR A 108 -9.21 -3.52 -16.58
C TYR A 108 -9.74 -4.93 -16.27
N THR A 109 -10.59 -5.07 -15.25
CA THR A 109 -11.25 -6.35 -14.93
C THR A 109 -12.14 -6.81 -16.08
N ILE A 110 -12.89 -5.89 -16.68
CA ILE A 110 -13.73 -6.15 -17.85
C ILE A 110 -12.86 -6.55 -19.05
N GLN A 111 -11.81 -5.80 -19.37
CA GLN A 111 -10.88 -6.13 -20.46
C GLN A 111 -10.25 -7.53 -20.29
N ARG A 112 -9.82 -7.88 -19.08
CA ARG A 112 -9.29 -9.21 -18.78
C ARG A 112 -10.32 -10.32 -18.95
N ALA A 113 -11.59 -10.05 -18.64
CA ALA A 113 -12.66 -11.03 -18.80
C ALA A 113 -13.04 -11.25 -20.27
N ILE A 114 -12.88 -10.22 -21.10
CA ILE A 114 -13.25 -10.24 -22.52
C ILE A 114 -12.15 -10.87 -23.39
N GLY A 115 -10.88 -10.83 -22.96
CA GLY A 115 -9.75 -11.43 -23.70
C GLY A 115 -9.22 -10.53 -24.83
N PRO A 116 -8.01 -10.83 -25.37
CA PRO A 116 -7.32 -9.96 -26.35
C PRO A 116 -7.96 -9.91 -27.75
N ASP A 117 -8.96 -10.75 -28.05
CA ASP A 117 -9.53 -10.90 -29.40
C ASP A 117 -10.81 -10.08 -29.66
N ALA A 118 -11.17 -9.14 -28.77
CA ALA A 118 -12.49 -8.49 -28.79
C ALA A 118 -12.54 -7.02 -29.24
N ILE A 119 -11.46 -6.49 -29.85
CA ILE A 119 -11.48 -5.16 -30.50
C ILE A 119 -10.80 -5.27 -31.87
#